data_AF-A0A0W0SU80-F1
#
_entry.id   AF-A0A0W0SU80-F1
#
_cell.length_a   1.000
_cell.length_b   1.000
_cell.length_c   1.000
_cell.angle_alpha   90.00
_cell.angle_beta   90.00
_cell.angle_gamma   90.00
#
_symmetry.space_group_name_H-M   'P 1'
#
loop_
_entity.id
_entity.type
_entity.pdbx_description
1 polymer ?
#
loop_
_entity_poly.entity_id
_entity_poly.type
_entity_poly.pdbx_seq_one_letter_code
_entity_poly.pdbx_strand_id
1 'polypeptide(L)'
;MFTASSVVCPLVAIIYLIVLKDCTIIQQRHVLNQSLLALYLFSVGIYLLVNLPAAEYMHDNPAYQIVFEDIPRKFFASTLAFGLGFYIPHLLCCAKRKEVLLSPKKRLLLALFGGFFFFTLDFFLLFSEPHAHSFNRIYLDSLMVAAGILFTAGVIYLCCLLFTRHINWAYSKSLPDYLSSALYHYLVGFAVIIMLICLACEYRLVSFSNGGTLAASGLLFPLTIMVSNLIGELYGYKANLRLTVVLILTELVFDLLLMGAVALPSPEFFNLNPFYSFIVPRRIPASTLALVVTFVSNAMLLEHLKKTNLGCSRSWRILIANFVATSLLCLVNYSLLFGGIYPYEQIFNLTINGWVFKLGATLLGLPIVLWLYNLFYKQAQCQFSQIKRLSH
;
A
#
# COMPACT_ATOMS: atom_id res chain seq x y z
N MET A 1 5.88 -5.57 -29.41
CA MET A 1 5.83 -6.00 -28.00
C MET A 1 5.68 -4.73 -27.17
N PHE A 2 4.85 -4.72 -26.13
CA PHE A 2 4.68 -3.55 -25.27
C PHE A 2 4.89 -3.90 -23.80
N THR A 3 5.27 -2.92 -23.01
CA THR A 3 5.53 -3.10 -21.58
C THR A 3 4.24 -2.93 -20.77
N ALA A 4 4.08 -3.64 -19.66
CA ALA A 4 2.92 -3.46 -18.78
C ALA A 4 2.77 -2.00 -18.29
N SER A 5 3.88 -1.26 -18.16
CA SER A 5 3.89 0.16 -17.82
C SER A 5 3.11 1.02 -18.83
N SER A 6 3.00 0.60 -20.10
CA SER A 6 2.22 1.31 -21.11
C SER A 6 0.73 1.33 -20.82
N VAL A 7 0.23 0.41 -19.99
CA VAL A 7 -1.18 0.36 -19.56
C VAL A 7 -1.33 1.00 -18.19
N VAL A 8 -0.43 0.71 -17.26
CA VAL A 8 -0.52 1.18 -15.87
C VAL A 8 -0.29 2.69 -15.75
N CYS A 9 0.71 3.26 -16.44
CA CYS A 9 1.02 4.69 -16.34
C CYS A 9 -0.13 5.60 -16.79
N PRO A 10 -0.83 5.33 -17.92
CA PRO A 10 -2.03 6.07 -18.29
C PRO A 10 -3.16 5.98 -17.26
N LEU A 11 -3.37 4.82 -16.62
CA LEU A 11 -4.41 4.66 -15.59
C LEU A 11 -4.14 5.59 -14.39
N VAL A 12 -2.87 5.74 -13.98
CA VAL A 12 -2.47 6.72 -12.95
C VAL A 12 -2.84 8.14 -13.34
N ALA A 13 -2.63 8.51 -14.62
CA ALA A 13 -3.02 9.82 -15.13
C ALA A 13 -4.53 10.06 -15.11
N ILE A 14 -5.32 9.02 -15.39
CA ILE A 14 -6.79 9.07 -15.32
C ILE A 14 -7.26 9.26 -13.87
N ILE A 15 -6.68 8.53 -12.92
CA ILE A 15 -6.96 8.70 -11.49
C ILE A 15 -6.60 10.12 -11.05
N TYR A 16 -5.44 10.61 -11.49
CA TYR A 16 -5.01 11.98 -11.22
C TYR A 16 -5.97 13.03 -11.79
N LEU A 17 -6.53 12.81 -12.99
CA LEU A 17 -7.56 13.68 -13.57
C LEU A 17 -8.84 13.73 -12.73
N ILE A 18 -9.27 12.60 -12.17
CA ILE A 18 -10.42 12.52 -11.25
C ILE A 18 -10.12 13.34 -9.98
N VAL A 19 -8.92 13.20 -9.41
CA VAL A 19 -8.48 13.98 -8.25
C VAL A 19 -8.46 15.48 -8.54
N LEU A 20 -7.98 15.89 -9.72
CA LEU A 20 -8.04 17.29 -10.16
C LEU A 20 -9.47 17.80 -10.34
N LYS A 21 -10.43 16.92 -10.68
CA LYS A 21 -11.83 17.26 -10.90
C LYS A 21 -12.56 17.52 -9.58
N ASP A 22 -12.45 16.57 -8.65
CA ASP A 22 -13.36 16.45 -7.51
C ASP A 22 -12.76 16.95 -6.18
N CYS A 23 -11.44 17.10 -6.08
CA CYS A 23 -10.76 17.50 -4.85
C CYS A 23 -10.36 18.99 -4.84
N THR A 24 -10.34 19.59 -3.64
CA THR A 24 -9.76 20.92 -3.41
C THR A 24 -8.24 20.90 -3.56
N ILE A 25 -7.61 22.07 -3.79
CA ILE A 25 -6.13 22.17 -3.96
C ILE A 25 -5.37 21.56 -2.77
N ILE A 26 -5.87 21.76 -1.55
CA ILE A 26 -5.27 21.21 -0.33
C ILE A 26 -5.37 19.68 -0.34
N GLN A 27 -6.54 19.13 -0.67
CA GLN A 27 -6.74 17.69 -0.77
C GLN A 27 -5.89 17.07 -1.89
N GLN A 28 -5.81 17.71 -3.06
CA GLN A 28 -4.94 17.26 -4.16
C GLN A 28 -3.48 17.16 -3.71
N ARG A 29 -3.00 18.15 -2.93
CA ARG A 29 -1.63 18.14 -2.39
C ARG A 29 -1.43 17.01 -1.38
N HIS A 30 -2.41 16.73 -0.53
CA HIS A 30 -2.35 15.60 0.39
C HIS A 30 -2.29 14.26 -0.36
N VAL A 31 -3.13 14.08 -1.39
CA VAL A 31 -3.11 12.88 -2.24
C VAL A 31 -1.75 12.70 -2.89
N LEU A 32 -1.19 13.74 -3.52
CA LEU A 32 0.13 13.68 -4.14
C LEU A 32 1.26 13.39 -3.16
N ASN A 33 1.24 14.04 -1.98
CA ASN A 33 2.21 13.76 -0.91
C ASN A 33 2.09 12.30 -0.43
N GLN A 34 0.88 11.79 -0.28
CA GLN A 34 0.64 10.41 0.14
C GLN A 34 1.07 9.40 -0.92
N SER A 35 0.82 9.67 -2.21
CA SER A 35 1.29 8.84 -3.32
C SER A 35 2.82 8.81 -3.41
N LEU A 36 3.48 9.97 -3.29
CA LEU A 36 4.95 10.03 -3.31
C LEU A 36 5.56 9.31 -2.10
N LEU A 37 4.99 9.51 -0.91
CA LEU A 37 5.39 8.79 0.31
C LEU A 37 5.18 7.28 0.14
N ALA A 38 4.09 6.87 -0.50
CA ALA A 38 3.80 5.47 -0.77
C ALA A 38 4.85 4.83 -1.67
N LEU A 39 5.17 5.45 -2.79
CA LEU A 39 6.20 4.96 -3.72
C LEU A 39 7.57 4.86 -3.04
N TYR A 40 7.95 5.88 -2.28
CA TYR A 40 9.23 5.93 -1.59
C TYR A 40 9.33 4.91 -0.44
N LEU A 41 8.30 4.79 0.41
CA LEU A 41 8.31 3.80 1.49
C LEU A 41 8.25 2.38 0.95
N PHE A 42 7.50 2.15 -0.13
CA PHE A 42 7.47 0.86 -0.80
C PHE A 42 8.83 0.50 -1.38
N SER A 43 9.50 1.43 -2.08
CA SER A 43 10.83 1.20 -2.66
C SER A 43 11.87 0.88 -1.58
N VAL A 44 11.91 1.68 -0.50
CA VAL A 44 12.83 1.48 0.63
C VAL A 44 12.51 0.19 1.38
N GLY A 45 11.24 -0.09 1.64
CA GLY A 45 10.82 -1.29 2.35
C GLY A 45 11.19 -2.57 1.61
N ILE A 46 10.93 -2.61 0.30
CA ILE A 46 11.37 -3.71 -0.55
C ILE A 46 12.90 -3.79 -0.56
N TYR A 47 13.62 -2.69 -0.80
CA TYR A 47 15.08 -2.69 -0.78
C TYR A 47 15.66 -3.24 0.53
N LEU A 48 15.11 -2.85 1.69
CA LEU A 48 15.55 -3.35 3.00
C LEU A 48 15.30 -4.85 3.14
N LEU A 49 14.09 -5.33 2.84
CA LEU A 49 13.77 -6.75 2.96
C LEU A 49 14.55 -7.61 1.96
N VAL A 50 14.85 -7.04 0.80
CA VAL A 50 15.59 -7.69 -0.28
C VAL A 50 17.08 -7.85 0.03
N ASN A 51 17.65 -6.97 0.86
CA ASN A 51 19.05 -7.05 1.26
C ASN A 51 19.27 -7.82 2.58
N LEU A 52 18.22 -8.39 3.18
CA LEU A 52 18.38 -9.26 4.35
C LEU A 52 19.02 -10.60 3.96
N PRO A 53 19.84 -11.22 4.82
CA PRO A 53 20.44 -12.52 4.53
C PRO A 53 19.34 -13.55 4.22
N ALA A 54 19.41 -14.13 3.03
CA ALA A 54 18.49 -15.20 2.64
C ALA A 54 18.88 -16.49 3.38
N ALA A 55 17.93 -17.39 3.58
CA ALA A 55 18.26 -18.71 4.11
C ALA A 55 19.21 -19.47 3.14
N GLU A 56 20.12 -20.27 3.68
CA GLU A 56 21.24 -20.92 2.95
C GLU A 56 20.82 -21.61 1.64
N TYR A 57 19.61 -22.17 1.57
CA TYR A 57 19.06 -22.84 0.38
C TYR A 57 18.58 -21.90 -0.76
N MET A 58 18.61 -20.57 -0.58
CA MET A 58 18.23 -19.59 -1.61
C MET A 58 19.42 -18.85 -2.24
N HIS A 59 20.65 -19.03 -1.73
CA HIS A 59 21.80 -18.20 -2.13
C HIS A 59 22.32 -18.46 -3.55
N ASP A 60 22.16 -19.67 -4.08
CA ASP A 60 22.80 -20.11 -5.34
C ASP A 60 21.91 -20.00 -6.59
N ASN A 61 20.72 -19.37 -6.50
CA ASN A 61 19.82 -19.25 -7.64
C ASN A 61 20.04 -17.92 -8.40
N PRO A 62 20.54 -17.93 -9.66
CA PRO A 62 20.78 -16.70 -10.42
C PRO A 62 19.49 -15.91 -10.72
N ALA A 63 18.34 -16.58 -10.82
CA ALA A 63 17.04 -15.91 -10.95
C ALA A 63 16.67 -15.12 -9.69
N TYR A 64 17.11 -15.59 -8.52
CA TYR A 64 16.95 -14.88 -7.26
C TYR A 64 17.77 -13.59 -7.29
N GLN A 65 19.07 -13.66 -7.63
CA GLN A 65 19.95 -12.49 -7.69
C GLN A 65 19.45 -11.40 -8.65
N ILE A 66 19.04 -11.76 -9.87
CA ILE A 66 18.52 -10.80 -10.87
C ILE A 66 17.24 -10.13 -10.38
N VAL A 67 16.29 -10.90 -9.85
CA VAL A 67 15.02 -10.36 -9.34
C VAL A 67 15.28 -9.36 -8.21
N PHE A 68 16.26 -9.63 -7.35
CA PHE A 68 16.52 -8.81 -6.18
C PHE A 68 17.42 -7.60 -6.42
N GLU A 69 18.33 -7.65 -7.40
CA GLU A 69 19.09 -6.47 -7.83
C GLU A 69 18.24 -5.50 -8.66
N ASP A 70 17.36 -6.01 -9.54
CA ASP A 70 16.59 -5.17 -10.45
C ASP A 70 15.36 -4.52 -9.81
N ILE A 71 14.74 -5.19 -8.83
CA ILE A 71 13.50 -4.72 -8.20
C ILE A 71 13.66 -3.30 -7.59
N PRO A 72 14.68 -3.02 -6.76
CA PRO A 72 14.84 -1.70 -6.18
C PRO A 72 15.01 -0.61 -7.25
N ARG A 73 15.81 -0.87 -8.28
CA ARG A 73 16.03 0.06 -9.40
C ARG A 73 14.72 0.45 -10.08
N LYS A 74 13.85 -0.54 -10.35
CA LYS A 74 12.52 -0.33 -10.95
C LYS A 74 11.64 0.58 -10.08
N PHE A 75 11.64 0.38 -8.76
CA PHE A 75 10.83 1.22 -7.86
C PHE A 75 11.39 2.64 -7.69
N PHE A 76 12.71 2.82 -7.68
CA PHE A 76 13.31 4.15 -7.69
C PHE A 76 13.02 4.91 -8.99
N ALA A 77 13.12 4.24 -10.14
CA ALA A 77 12.76 4.80 -11.44
C ALA A 77 11.32 5.34 -11.44
N SER A 78 10.37 4.53 -10.99
CA SER A 78 8.96 4.92 -10.94
C SER A 78 8.69 6.06 -9.95
N THR A 79 9.39 6.08 -8.82
CA THR A 79 9.28 7.18 -7.83
C THR A 79 9.75 8.51 -8.42
N LEU A 80 10.89 8.51 -9.13
CA LEU A 80 11.42 9.70 -9.80
C LEU A 80 10.50 10.16 -10.93
N ALA A 81 10.03 9.22 -11.76
CA ALA A 81 9.10 9.50 -12.84
C ALA A 81 7.80 10.12 -12.32
N PHE A 82 7.25 9.62 -11.21
CA PHE A 82 6.03 10.17 -10.61
C PHE A 82 6.26 11.59 -10.07
N GLY A 83 7.41 11.82 -9.42
CA GLY A 83 7.81 13.13 -8.93
C GLY A 83 7.91 14.18 -10.04
N LEU A 84 8.57 13.83 -11.15
CA LEU A 84 8.76 14.71 -12.30
C LEU A 84 7.49 14.86 -13.15
N GLY A 85 6.68 13.81 -13.27
CA GLY A 85 5.47 13.78 -14.11
C GLY A 85 4.26 14.46 -13.47
N PHE A 86 4.01 14.24 -12.18
CA PHE A 86 2.80 14.74 -11.51
C PHE A 86 3.09 15.73 -10.39
N TYR A 87 4.03 15.42 -9.50
CA TYR A 87 4.25 16.18 -8.28
C TYR A 87 4.78 17.60 -8.54
N ILE A 88 5.89 17.71 -9.28
CA ILE A 88 6.53 18.98 -9.58
C ILE A 88 5.66 19.87 -10.48
N PRO A 89 5.05 19.37 -11.57
CA PRO A 89 4.14 20.17 -12.39
C PRO A 89 2.94 20.69 -11.59
N HIS A 90 2.35 19.87 -10.71
CA HIS A 90 1.27 20.33 -9.82
C HIS A 90 1.73 21.45 -8.88
N LEU A 91 2.90 21.29 -8.25
CA LEU A 91 3.45 22.30 -7.36
C LEU A 91 3.70 23.63 -8.09
N LEU A 92 4.30 23.59 -9.28
CA LEU A 92 4.61 24.78 -10.08
C LEU A 92 3.34 25.48 -10.60
N CYS A 93 2.37 24.71 -11.11
CA CYS A 93 1.13 25.27 -11.64
C CYS A 93 0.20 25.80 -10.54
N CYS A 94 0.04 25.06 -9.44
CA CYS A 94 -0.86 25.45 -8.35
C CYS A 94 -0.31 26.59 -7.49
N ALA A 95 1.01 26.67 -7.29
CA ALA A 95 1.61 27.75 -6.52
C ALA A 95 1.55 29.10 -7.24
N LYS A 96 1.64 29.11 -8.58
CA LYS A 96 1.73 30.35 -9.37
C LYS A 96 0.42 30.79 -10.04
N ARG A 97 -0.49 29.88 -10.42
CA ARG A 97 -1.71 30.25 -11.18
C ARG A 97 -2.92 29.38 -10.79
N LYS A 98 -3.72 29.83 -9.81
CA LYS A 98 -4.99 29.18 -9.41
C LYS A 98 -5.98 29.00 -10.57
N GLU A 99 -5.90 29.86 -11.59
CA GLU A 99 -6.72 29.80 -12.81
C GLU A 99 -6.50 28.56 -13.69
N VAL A 100 -5.35 27.89 -13.58
CA VAL A 100 -5.08 26.66 -14.33
C VAL A 100 -5.98 25.53 -13.85
N LEU A 101 -6.33 25.50 -12.57
CA LEU A 101 -7.27 24.53 -12.03
C LEU A 101 -8.74 24.96 -12.12
N LEU A 102 -9.06 26.17 -12.57
CA LEU A 102 -10.46 26.58 -12.71
C LEU A 102 -11.07 26.08 -14.03
N SER A 103 -10.26 25.90 -15.07
CA SER A 103 -10.75 25.40 -16.37
C SER A 103 -10.64 23.88 -16.49
N PRO A 104 -11.73 23.16 -16.83
CA PRO A 104 -11.69 21.71 -17.01
C PRO A 104 -10.74 21.27 -18.13
N LYS A 105 -10.59 22.10 -19.18
CA LYS A 105 -9.65 21.85 -20.28
C LYS A 105 -8.20 21.88 -19.82
N LYS A 106 -7.86 22.81 -18.92
CA LYS A 106 -6.50 22.93 -18.37
C LYS A 106 -6.17 21.81 -17.39
N ARG A 107 -7.15 21.33 -16.60
CA ARG A 107 -7.00 20.12 -15.76
C ARG A 107 -6.71 18.88 -16.61
N LEU A 108 -7.46 18.70 -17.69
CA LEU A 108 -7.23 17.62 -18.66
C LEU A 108 -5.82 17.70 -19.26
N LEU A 109 -5.41 18.87 -19.74
CA LEU A 109 -4.07 19.07 -20.31
C LEU A 109 -2.96 18.73 -19.30
N LEU A 110 -3.11 19.17 -18.05
CA LEU A 110 -2.13 18.87 -16.99
C LEU A 110 -2.02 17.36 -16.72
N ALA A 111 -3.15 16.64 -16.68
CA ALA A 111 -3.16 15.20 -16.48
C ALA A 111 -2.57 14.43 -17.67
N LEU A 112 -2.90 14.82 -18.91
CA LEU A 112 -2.35 14.19 -20.12
C LEU A 112 -0.84 14.40 -20.23
N PHE A 113 -0.38 15.63 -20.00
CA PHE A 113 1.05 15.94 -20.01
C PHE A 113 1.78 15.17 -18.90
N GLY A 114 1.24 15.16 -17.69
CA GLY A 114 1.81 14.39 -16.58
C GLY A 114 1.86 12.89 -16.86
N GLY A 115 0.81 12.32 -17.47
CA GLY A 115 0.78 10.90 -17.87
C GLY A 115 1.81 10.55 -18.93
N PHE A 116 1.97 11.40 -19.95
CA PHE A 116 2.98 11.22 -20.99
C PHE A 116 4.40 11.29 -20.41
N PHE A 117 4.69 12.30 -19.59
CA PHE A 117 6.00 12.44 -18.93
C PHE A 117 6.26 11.29 -17.96
N PHE A 118 5.27 10.86 -17.21
CA PHE A 118 5.39 9.73 -16.29
C PHE A 118 5.78 8.45 -17.04
N PHE A 119 5.04 8.09 -18.10
CA PHE A 119 5.34 6.90 -18.89
C PHE A 119 6.74 6.97 -19.54
N THR A 120 7.06 8.10 -20.17
CA THR A 120 8.33 8.24 -20.89
C THR A 120 9.53 8.17 -19.95
N LEU A 121 9.52 8.90 -18.84
CA LEU A 121 10.59 8.86 -17.84
C LEU A 121 10.70 7.49 -17.18
N ASP A 122 9.58 6.86 -16.81
CA ASP A 122 9.55 5.52 -16.22
C ASP A 122 10.17 4.50 -17.18
N PHE A 123 9.76 4.49 -18.45
CA PHE A 123 10.31 3.60 -19.46
C PHE A 123 11.82 3.81 -19.66
N PHE A 124 12.27 5.06 -19.81
CA PHE A 124 13.70 5.34 -20.01
C PHE A 124 14.53 4.91 -18.81
N LEU A 125 14.11 5.24 -17.58
CA LEU A 125 14.84 4.87 -16.37
C LEU A 125 14.88 3.36 -16.13
N LEU A 126 13.86 2.62 -16.61
CA LEU A 126 13.72 1.19 -16.37
C LEU A 126 14.45 0.33 -17.41
N PHE A 127 14.57 0.81 -18.65
CA PHE A 127 15.12 0.03 -19.77
C PHE A 127 16.40 0.60 -20.40
N SER A 128 16.96 1.70 -19.89
CA SER A 128 18.18 2.29 -20.46
C SER A 128 19.44 1.42 -20.31
N GLU A 129 19.54 0.61 -19.25
CA GLU A 129 20.72 -0.24 -19.03
C GLU A 129 20.35 -1.59 -18.39
N PRO A 130 20.83 -2.73 -18.94
CA PRO A 130 21.45 -2.90 -20.26
C PRO A 130 20.43 -2.68 -21.39
N HIS A 131 20.87 -2.14 -22.54
CA HIS A 131 19.99 -1.83 -23.66
C HIS A 131 19.19 -3.07 -24.09
N ALA A 132 17.88 -3.05 -23.86
CA ALA A 132 17.00 -4.10 -24.33
C ALA A 132 17.14 -4.26 -25.86
N HIS A 133 17.27 -5.50 -26.35
CA HIS A 133 17.23 -5.76 -27.77
C HIS A 133 15.97 -5.12 -28.36
N SER A 134 16.13 -4.26 -29.38
CA SER A 134 15.06 -3.47 -30.00
C SER A 134 14.38 -2.40 -29.12
N PHE A 135 15.11 -1.79 -28.18
CA PHE A 135 14.65 -0.69 -27.30
C PHE A 135 13.75 0.34 -28.01
N ASN A 136 14.19 0.90 -29.14
CA ASN A 136 13.42 1.91 -29.88
C ASN A 136 12.06 1.41 -30.36
N ARG A 137 11.98 0.15 -30.82
CA ARG A 137 10.73 -0.42 -31.31
C ARG A 137 9.76 -0.69 -30.16
N ILE A 138 10.26 -1.26 -29.06
CA ILE A 138 9.46 -1.53 -27.86
C ILE A 138 8.96 -0.22 -27.24
N TYR A 139 9.79 0.83 -27.23
CA TYR A 139 9.39 2.16 -26.79
C TYR A 139 8.26 2.72 -27.64
N LEU A 140 8.39 2.71 -28.97
CA LEU A 140 7.36 3.24 -29.87
C LEU A 140 6.04 2.45 -29.75
N ASP A 141 6.10 1.12 -29.76
CA ASP A 141 4.93 0.26 -29.57
C ASP A 141 4.22 0.59 -28.23
N SER A 142 4.99 0.71 -27.14
CA SER A 142 4.47 1.01 -25.81
C SER A 142 3.91 2.44 -25.72
N LEU A 143 4.57 3.41 -26.35
CA LEU A 143 4.13 4.79 -26.39
C LEU A 143 2.81 4.95 -27.15
N MET A 144 2.64 4.23 -28.26
CA MET A 144 1.39 4.23 -29.02
C MET A 144 0.22 3.72 -28.18
N VAL A 145 0.42 2.62 -27.43
CA VAL A 145 -0.59 2.09 -26.50
C VAL A 145 -0.93 3.11 -25.42
N ALA A 146 0.10 3.68 -24.76
CA ALA A 146 -0.08 4.66 -23.69
C ALA A 146 -0.82 5.92 -24.18
N ALA A 147 -0.41 6.46 -25.33
CA ALA A 147 -1.05 7.61 -25.96
C ALA A 147 -2.49 7.30 -26.38
N GLY A 148 -2.78 6.11 -26.89
CA GLY A 148 -4.14 5.67 -27.22
C GLY A 148 -5.06 5.65 -26.01
N ILE A 149 -4.60 5.12 -24.86
CA ILE A 149 -5.38 5.10 -23.62
C ILE A 149 -5.62 6.52 -23.10
N LEU A 150 -4.57 7.37 -23.08
CA LEU A 150 -4.71 8.77 -22.66
C LEU A 150 -5.66 9.57 -23.58
N PHE A 151 -5.57 9.35 -24.89
CA PHE A 151 -6.43 10.01 -25.87
C PHE A 151 -7.90 9.61 -25.71
N THR A 152 -8.18 8.30 -25.63
CA THR A 152 -9.54 7.79 -25.41
C THR A 152 -10.13 8.30 -24.10
N ALA A 153 -9.37 8.29 -23.01
CA ALA A 153 -9.80 8.87 -21.73
C ALA A 153 -10.07 10.38 -21.83
N GLY A 154 -9.25 11.12 -22.56
CA GLY A 154 -9.44 12.56 -22.80
C GLY A 154 -10.71 12.86 -23.60
N VAL A 155 -10.99 12.09 -24.65
CA VAL A 155 -12.22 12.18 -25.44
C VAL A 155 -13.44 11.87 -24.57
N ILE A 156 -13.41 10.77 -23.80
CA ILE A 156 -14.49 10.39 -22.89
C ILE A 156 -14.75 11.51 -21.86
N TYR A 157 -13.70 12.09 -21.27
CA TYR A 157 -13.83 13.17 -20.30
C TYR A 157 -14.50 14.42 -20.90
N LEU A 158 -14.09 14.82 -22.10
CA LEU A 158 -14.68 15.97 -22.81
C LEU A 158 -16.12 15.69 -23.24
N CYS A 159 -16.41 14.48 -23.73
CA CYS A 159 -17.77 14.06 -24.05
C CYS A 159 -18.66 14.08 -22.80
N CYS A 160 -18.19 13.52 -21.67
CA CYS A 160 -18.91 13.61 -20.41
C CYS A 160 -19.18 15.08 -20.05
N LEU A 161 -18.20 15.97 -20.16
CA LEU A 161 -18.40 17.39 -19.84
C LEU A 161 -19.47 18.07 -20.72
N LEU A 162 -19.63 17.64 -21.98
CA LEU A 162 -20.67 18.15 -22.88
C LEU A 162 -22.06 17.56 -22.56
N PHE A 163 -22.13 16.29 -22.17
CA PHE A 163 -23.39 15.57 -21.97
C PHE A 163 -23.89 15.52 -20.52
N THR A 164 -23.07 15.90 -19.54
CA THR A 164 -23.47 15.83 -18.13
C THR A 164 -24.44 16.97 -17.80
N ARG A 165 -25.74 16.66 -17.88
CA ARG A 165 -26.81 17.37 -17.19
C ARG A 165 -26.62 17.14 -15.68
N HIS A 166 -26.63 18.21 -14.88
CA HIS A 166 -26.38 18.19 -13.43
C HIS A 166 -27.29 17.16 -12.72
N ILE A 167 -26.79 15.94 -12.48
CA ILE A 167 -27.44 14.98 -11.58
C ILE A 167 -26.88 15.27 -10.19
N ASN A 168 -27.56 16.12 -9.44
CA ASN A 168 -27.27 16.34 -8.03
C ASN A 168 -27.79 15.13 -7.24
N TRP A 169 -26.96 14.12 -7.10
CA TRP A 169 -27.23 13.07 -6.12
C TRP A 169 -26.90 13.61 -4.73
N ALA A 170 -27.92 14.16 -4.06
CA ALA A 170 -27.81 14.68 -2.70
C ALA A 170 -27.69 13.53 -1.69
N TYR A 171 -26.53 12.89 -1.65
CA TYR A 171 -26.20 11.94 -0.58
C TYR A 171 -25.75 12.71 0.66
N SER A 172 -26.72 13.22 1.41
CA SER A 172 -26.50 13.90 2.68
C SER A 172 -26.42 12.87 3.82
N LYS A 173 -25.32 12.12 3.89
CA LYS A 173 -24.94 11.46 5.14
C LYS A 173 -23.77 12.23 5.74
N SER A 174 -23.92 12.72 6.96
CA SER A 174 -22.86 13.39 7.71
C SER A 174 -21.61 12.49 7.70
N LEU A 175 -20.54 12.96 7.05
CA LEU A 175 -19.29 12.22 7.02
C LEU A 175 -18.76 12.08 8.45
N PRO A 176 -18.32 10.88 8.88
CA PRO A 176 -17.67 10.73 10.18
C PRO A 176 -16.47 11.68 10.33
N ASP A 177 -16.35 12.34 11.50
CA ASP A 177 -15.36 13.39 11.73
C ASP A 177 -13.91 12.94 11.43
N TYR A 178 -13.58 11.65 11.67
CA TYR A 178 -12.25 11.11 11.40
C TYR A 178 -11.85 11.14 9.91
N LEU A 179 -12.82 11.15 8.97
CA LEU A 179 -12.53 11.25 7.53
C LEU A 179 -12.11 12.65 7.10
N SER A 180 -12.43 13.66 7.90
CA SER A 180 -11.98 15.03 7.64
C SER A 180 -10.51 15.23 8.05
N SER A 181 -9.97 14.36 8.91
CA SER A 181 -8.60 14.48 9.39
C SER A 181 -7.60 13.94 8.37
N ALA A 182 -6.67 14.80 7.93
CA ALA A 182 -5.56 14.40 7.07
C ALA A 182 -4.65 13.35 7.73
N LEU A 183 -4.45 13.45 9.06
CA LEU A 183 -3.61 12.50 9.81
C LEU A 183 -4.15 11.08 9.73
N TYR A 184 -5.48 10.90 9.80
CA TYR A 184 -6.11 9.59 9.64
C TYR A 184 -5.73 8.97 8.28
N HIS A 185 -5.82 9.73 7.19
CA HIS A 185 -5.48 9.24 5.84
C HIS A 185 -4.01 8.89 5.70
N TYR A 186 -3.09 9.67 6.31
CA TYR A 186 -1.67 9.33 6.33
C TYR A 186 -1.38 8.06 7.11
N LEU A 187 -2.02 7.86 8.27
CA LEU A 187 -1.87 6.64 9.05
C LEU A 187 -2.40 5.41 8.29
N VAL A 188 -3.60 5.52 7.70
CA VAL A 188 -4.17 4.46 6.87
C VAL A 188 -3.26 4.17 5.67
N GLY A 189 -2.78 5.20 4.98
CA GLY A 189 -1.84 5.06 3.88
C GLY A 189 -0.57 4.32 4.29
N PHE A 190 0.06 4.74 5.39
CA PHE A 190 1.25 4.08 5.94
C PHE A 190 0.99 2.60 6.26
N ALA A 191 -0.12 2.27 6.93
CA ALA A 191 -0.49 0.89 7.23
C ALA A 191 -0.68 0.05 5.95
N VAL A 192 -1.33 0.61 4.93
CA VAL A 192 -1.52 -0.04 3.62
C VAL A 192 -0.18 -0.31 2.94
N ILE A 193 0.72 0.68 2.90
CA ILE A 193 2.04 0.53 2.25
C ILE A 193 2.86 -0.56 2.93
N ILE A 194 2.95 -0.54 4.26
CA ILE A 194 3.69 -1.56 5.02
C ILE A 194 3.07 -2.95 4.79
N MET A 195 1.74 -3.04 4.77
CA MET A 195 1.04 -4.30 4.52
C MET A 195 1.30 -4.83 3.09
N LEU A 196 1.32 -3.97 2.07
CA LEU A 196 1.70 -4.35 0.70
C LEU A 196 3.16 -4.83 0.61
N ILE A 197 4.09 -4.18 1.32
CA ILE A 197 5.49 -4.64 1.40
C ILE A 197 5.54 -6.04 2.05
N CYS A 198 4.78 -6.26 3.12
CA CYS A 198 4.68 -7.57 3.78
C CYS A 198 4.13 -8.65 2.84
N LEU A 199 3.09 -8.34 2.05
CA LEU A 199 2.51 -9.27 1.07
C LEU A 199 3.49 -9.62 -0.06
N ALA A 200 4.29 -8.65 -0.51
CA ALA A 200 5.29 -8.87 -1.54
C ALA A 200 6.46 -9.77 -1.07
N CYS A 201 6.79 -9.72 0.22
CA CYS A 201 7.91 -10.46 0.81
C CYS A 201 7.48 -11.64 1.70
N GLU A 202 6.23 -12.10 1.60
CA GLU A 202 5.67 -13.13 2.49
C GLU A 202 6.42 -14.46 2.42
N TYR A 203 6.83 -14.88 1.22
CA TYR A 203 7.55 -16.13 0.99
C TYR A 203 9.07 -16.04 1.18
N ARG A 204 9.60 -14.85 1.50
CA ARG A 204 11.01 -14.70 1.79
C ARG A 204 11.28 -15.08 3.22
N LEU A 205 12.05 -16.15 3.43
CA LEU A 205 12.49 -16.58 4.75
C LEU A 205 13.90 -16.05 5.03
N VAL A 206 14.07 -15.50 6.23
CA VAL A 206 15.33 -14.96 6.76
C VAL A 206 15.79 -15.90 7.87
N SER A 207 17.04 -16.36 7.79
CA SER A 207 17.68 -17.15 8.84
C SER A 207 18.58 -16.26 9.69
N PHE A 208 18.42 -16.34 11.01
CA PHE A 208 19.32 -15.69 11.96
C PHE A 208 20.45 -16.63 12.37
N SER A 209 21.59 -16.06 12.79
CA SER A 209 22.78 -16.79 13.27
C SER A 209 22.50 -17.78 14.40
N ASN A 210 21.38 -17.61 15.11
CA ASN A 210 20.96 -18.46 16.23
C ASN A 210 20.12 -19.68 15.79
N GLY A 211 20.02 -19.96 14.48
CA GLY A 211 19.22 -21.07 13.94
C GLY A 211 17.72 -20.79 13.79
N GLY A 212 17.27 -19.58 14.15
CA GLY A 212 15.87 -19.16 14.00
C GLY A 212 15.54 -18.73 12.58
N THR A 213 14.44 -19.23 12.03
CA THR A 213 13.88 -18.81 10.73
C THR A 213 12.63 -17.96 10.92
N LEU A 214 12.52 -16.88 10.14
CA LEU A 214 11.39 -15.94 10.19
C LEU A 214 11.05 -15.48 8.78
N ALA A 215 9.75 -15.33 8.47
CA ALA A 215 9.34 -14.65 7.26
C ALA A 215 9.73 -13.17 7.30
N ALA A 216 10.32 -12.65 6.23
CA ALA A 216 10.77 -11.26 6.10
C ALA A 216 9.62 -10.26 6.34
N SER A 217 8.41 -10.61 5.89
CA SER A 217 7.17 -9.87 6.18
C SER A 217 6.89 -9.72 7.68
N GLY A 218 7.34 -10.68 8.49
CA GLY A 218 7.22 -10.67 9.94
C GLY A 218 7.92 -9.49 10.62
N LEU A 219 8.95 -8.91 9.99
CA LEU A 219 9.73 -7.80 10.52
C LEU A 219 8.96 -6.47 10.47
N LEU A 220 8.25 -6.20 9.38
CA LEU A 220 7.55 -4.94 9.17
C LEU A 220 6.10 -4.96 9.65
N PHE A 221 5.47 -6.14 9.71
CA PHE A 221 4.08 -6.29 10.15
C PHE A 221 3.73 -5.64 11.51
N PRO A 222 4.62 -5.66 12.55
CA PRO A 222 4.36 -4.95 13.80
C PRO A 222 4.07 -3.46 13.63
N LEU A 223 4.63 -2.81 12.61
CA LEU A 223 4.35 -1.39 12.31
C LEU A 223 2.89 -1.18 11.92
N THR A 224 2.29 -2.09 11.15
CA THR A 224 0.87 -2.04 10.78
C THR A 224 -0.03 -2.18 12.01
N ILE A 225 0.32 -3.09 12.93
CA ILE A 225 -0.39 -3.24 14.21
C ILE A 225 -0.24 -1.97 15.07
N MET A 226 0.95 -1.38 15.15
CA MET A 226 1.17 -0.13 15.90
C MET A 226 0.25 0.99 15.40
N VAL A 227 0.07 1.10 14.09
CA VAL A 227 -0.81 2.09 13.46
C VAL A 227 -2.28 1.79 13.72
N SER A 228 -2.69 0.52 13.68
CA SER A 228 -4.04 0.09 14.10
C SER A 228 -4.35 0.51 15.53
N ASN A 229 -3.41 0.27 16.47
CA ASN A 229 -3.56 0.70 17.86
C ASN A 229 -3.68 2.22 17.98
N LEU A 230 -2.84 2.97 17.26
CA LEU A 230 -2.89 4.43 17.26
C LEU A 230 -4.23 4.97 16.72
N ILE A 231 -4.74 4.39 15.63
CA ILE A 231 -6.05 4.75 15.06
C ILE A 231 -7.18 4.39 16.03
N GLY A 232 -7.15 3.20 16.64
CA GLY A 232 -8.14 2.77 17.63
C GLY A 232 -8.16 3.64 18.89
N GLU A 233 -7.01 4.15 19.31
CA GLU A 233 -6.90 5.06 20.46
C GLU A 233 -7.30 6.51 20.13
N LEU A 234 -6.94 7.03 18.95
CA LEU A 234 -7.22 8.42 18.55
C LEU A 234 -8.65 8.61 18.01
N TYR A 235 -9.10 7.71 17.13
CA TYR A 235 -10.34 7.86 16.36
C TYR A 235 -11.42 6.85 16.73
N GLY A 236 -11.08 5.85 17.56
CA GLY A 236 -12.03 4.89 18.12
C GLY A 236 -12.33 3.67 17.23
N TYR A 237 -13.23 2.82 17.72
CA TYR A 237 -13.54 1.52 17.13
C TYR A 237 -13.97 1.57 15.66
N LYS A 238 -14.88 2.49 15.29
CA LYS A 238 -15.40 2.60 13.91
C LYS A 238 -14.31 2.96 12.90
N ALA A 239 -13.38 3.83 13.28
CA ALA A 239 -12.26 4.23 12.43
C ALA A 239 -11.26 3.08 12.25
N ASN A 240 -11.05 2.27 13.28
CA ASN A 240 -10.19 1.10 13.23
C ASN A 240 -10.80 -0.03 12.37
N LEU A 241 -12.11 -0.32 12.50
CA LEU A 241 -12.77 -1.26 11.58
C LEU A 241 -12.70 -0.81 10.12
N ARG A 242 -12.78 0.50 9.87
CA ARG A 242 -12.64 1.02 8.51
C ARG A 242 -11.21 0.82 7.97
N LEU A 243 -10.19 0.99 8.81
CA LEU A 243 -8.81 0.61 8.46
C LEU A 243 -8.77 -0.86 8.06
N THR A 244 -9.35 -1.76 8.86
CA THR A 244 -9.40 -3.20 8.55
C THR A 244 -10.00 -3.48 7.18
N VAL A 245 -11.16 -2.87 6.87
CA VAL A 245 -11.81 -3.02 5.56
C VAL A 245 -10.93 -2.50 4.43
N VAL A 246 -10.26 -1.36 4.62
CA VAL A 246 -9.33 -0.80 3.61
C VAL A 246 -8.13 -1.73 3.39
N LEU A 247 -7.58 -2.31 4.46
CA LEU A 247 -6.47 -3.26 4.36
C LEU A 247 -6.88 -4.51 3.57
N ILE A 248 -8.01 -5.13 3.91
CA ILE A 248 -8.54 -6.32 3.22
C ILE A 248 -8.84 -6.01 1.75
N LEU A 249 -9.52 -4.89 1.46
CA LEU A 249 -9.83 -4.52 0.08
C LEU A 249 -8.55 -4.32 -0.74
N THR A 250 -7.53 -3.70 -0.15
CA THR A 250 -6.26 -3.46 -0.84
C THR A 250 -5.48 -4.75 -1.07
N GLU A 251 -5.48 -5.66 -0.09
CA GLU A 251 -4.94 -7.01 -0.24
C GLU A 251 -5.64 -7.76 -1.38
N LEU A 252 -6.97 -7.80 -1.39
CA LEU A 252 -7.73 -8.49 -2.44
C LEU A 252 -7.47 -7.90 -3.82
N VAL A 253 -7.36 -6.58 -3.94
CA VAL A 253 -6.99 -5.93 -5.21
C VAL A 253 -5.58 -6.34 -5.63
N PHE A 254 -4.62 -6.36 -4.71
CA PHE A 254 -3.26 -6.83 -4.98
C PHE A 254 -3.23 -8.29 -5.45
N ASP A 255 -3.99 -9.15 -4.78
CA ASP A 255 -4.13 -10.57 -5.11
C ASP A 255 -4.78 -10.81 -6.47
N LEU A 256 -5.82 -10.05 -6.80
CA LEU A 256 -6.48 -10.11 -8.11
C LEU A 256 -5.53 -9.68 -9.23
N LEU A 257 -4.74 -8.63 -9.01
CA LEU A 257 -3.72 -8.20 -9.96
C LEU A 257 -2.63 -9.26 -10.13
N LEU A 258 -2.19 -9.89 -9.03
CA LEU A 258 -1.22 -10.98 -9.08
C LEU A 258 -1.78 -12.20 -9.84
N MET A 259 -3.02 -12.60 -9.57
CA MET A 259 -3.68 -13.69 -10.28
C MET A 259 -3.84 -13.39 -11.77
N GLY A 260 -4.20 -12.15 -12.12
CA GLY A 260 -4.24 -11.69 -13.51
C GLY A 260 -2.87 -11.74 -14.19
N ALA A 261 -1.79 -11.37 -13.49
CA ALA A 261 -0.43 -11.45 -14.01
C ALA A 261 0.03 -12.90 -14.23
N VAL A 262 -0.31 -13.81 -13.31
CA VAL A 262 0.01 -15.25 -13.41
C VAL A 262 -0.77 -15.94 -14.53
N ALA A 263 -1.98 -15.46 -14.85
CA ALA A 263 -2.79 -16.00 -15.93
C ALA A 263 -2.24 -15.65 -17.33
N LEU A 264 -1.34 -14.67 -17.45
CA LEU A 264 -0.71 -14.33 -18.72
C LEU A 264 0.27 -15.43 -19.16
N PRO A 265 0.38 -15.70 -20.47
CA PRO A 265 1.30 -16.70 -20.98
C PRO A 265 2.74 -16.31 -20.64
N SER A 266 3.43 -17.19 -19.90
CA SER A 266 4.87 -17.07 -19.66
C SER A 266 5.64 -17.65 -20.84
N PRO A 267 6.82 -17.12 -21.16
CA PRO A 267 7.65 -17.67 -22.22
C PRO A 267 8.22 -19.04 -21.83
N GLU A 268 8.41 -19.92 -22.82
CA GLU A 268 8.86 -21.31 -22.58
C GLU A 268 10.21 -21.40 -21.85
N PHE A 269 11.10 -20.42 -22.03
CA PHE A 269 12.41 -20.38 -21.37
C PHE A 269 12.36 -20.00 -19.88
N PHE A 270 11.24 -19.45 -19.38
CA PHE A 270 11.09 -19.02 -17.97
C PHE A 270 9.64 -19.20 -17.49
N ASN A 271 9.23 -20.47 -17.37
CA ASN A 271 7.87 -20.82 -16.96
C ASN A 271 7.78 -21.13 -15.46
N LEU A 272 7.50 -20.10 -14.65
CA LEU A 272 7.19 -20.23 -13.23
C LEU A 272 5.68 -20.36 -12.94
N ASN A 273 4.84 -20.39 -13.98
CA ASN A 273 3.38 -20.41 -13.82
C ASN A 273 2.88 -21.60 -12.98
N PRO A 274 3.41 -22.83 -13.10
CA PRO A 274 3.00 -23.95 -12.25
C PRO A 274 3.19 -23.66 -10.76
N PHE A 275 4.32 -23.02 -10.38
CA PHE A 275 4.58 -22.64 -8.98
C PHE A 275 3.59 -21.59 -8.50
N TYR A 276 3.38 -20.53 -9.27
CA TYR A 276 2.43 -19.48 -8.89
C TYR A 276 0.99 -19.99 -8.83
N SER A 277 0.58 -20.87 -9.75
CA SER A 277 -0.76 -21.46 -9.76
C SER A 277 -1.06 -22.33 -8.55
N PHE A 278 -0.02 -22.91 -7.93
CA PHE A 278 -0.19 -23.68 -6.70
C PHE A 278 -0.26 -22.76 -5.46
N ILE A 279 0.57 -21.72 -5.44
CA ILE A 279 0.76 -20.87 -4.26
C ILE A 279 -0.36 -19.82 -4.12
N VAL A 280 -0.70 -19.13 -5.20
CA VAL A 280 -1.60 -17.96 -5.18
C VAL A 280 -3.01 -18.31 -4.67
N PRO A 281 -3.70 -19.37 -5.16
CA PRO A 281 -5.07 -19.67 -4.71
C PRO A 281 -5.17 -20.02 -3.23
N ARG A 282 -4.09 -20.56 -2.65
CA ARG A 282 -4.02 -20.91 -1.23
C ARG A 282 -3.71 -19.70 -0.35
N ARG A 283 -2.85 -18.81 -0.84
CA ARG A 283 -2.44 -17.60 -0.14
C ARG A 283 -3.62 -16.69 0.18
N ILE A 284 -4.43 -16.38 -0.83
CA ILE A 284 -5.52 -15.40 -0.76
C ILE A 284 -6.48 -15.65 0.43
N PRO A 285 -7.09 -16.86 0.59
CA PRO A 285 -7.98 -17.10 1.72
C PRO A 285 -7.24 -17.15 3.06
N ALA A 286 -5.98 -17.60 3.08
CA ALA A 286 -5.17 -17.66 4.28
C ALA A 286 -4.84 -16.25 4.81
N SER A 287 -4.30 -15.39 3.96
CA SER A 287 -3.90 -14.03 4.29
C SER A 287 -5.12 -13.16 4.60
N THR A 288 -6.20 -13.27 3.82
CA THR A 288 -7.45 -12.54 4.07
C THR A 288 -8.05 -12.90 5.43
N LEU A 289 -8.16 -14.20 5.76
CA LEU A 289 -8.71 -14.63 7.05
C LEU A 289 -7.79 -14.19 8.20
N ALA A 290 -6.47 -14.28 8.01
CA ALA A 290 -5.50 -13.82 8.98
C ALA A 290 -5.64 -12.31 9.24
N LEU A 291 -5.80 -11.47 8.21
CA LEU A 291 -6.03 -10.03 8.38
C LEU A 291 -7.37 -9.75 9.10
N VAL A 292 -8.45 -10.42 8.70
CA VAL A 292 -9.78 -10.27 9.33
C VAL A 292 -9.67 -10.56 10.83
N VAL A 293 -9.20 -11.75 11.19
CA VAL A 293 -9.15 -12.17 12.59
C VAL A 293 -8.24 -11.25 13.39
N THR A 294 -7.08 -10.87 12.85
CA THR A 294 -6.09 -10.03 13.55
C THR A 294 -6.61 -8.62 13.82
N PHE A 295 -7.06 -7.91 12.80
CA PHE A 295 -7.43 -6.50 12.95
C PHE A 295 -8.82 -6.32 13.56
N VAL A 296 -9.78 -7.24 13.31
CA VAL A 296 -11.08 -7.20 13.99
C VAL A 296 -10.92 -7.52 15.47
N SER A 297 -10.16 -8.57 15.84
CA SER A 297 -9.92 -8.88 17.26
C SER A 297 -9.17 -7.76 17.97
N ASN A 298 -8.14 -7.16 17.35
CA ASN A 298 -7.44 -6.01 17.89
C ASN A 298 -8.40 -4.84 18.15
N ALA A 299 -9.22 -4.45 17.16
CA ALA A 299 -10.17 -3.36 17.30
C ALA A 299 -11.22 -3.64 18.40
N MET A 300 -11.78 -4.86 18.43
CA MET A 300 -12.78 -5.26 19.42
C MET A 300 -12.22 -5.26 20.83
N LEU A 301 -11.01 -5.81 21.03
CA LEU A 301 -10.36 -5.88 22.34
C LEU A 301 -9.96 -4.50 22.83
N LEU A 302 -9.44 -3.62 21.98
CA LEU A 302 -9.17 -2.23 22.36
C LEU A 302 -10.44 -1.54 22.85
N GLU A 303 -11.56 -1.67 22.14
CA GLU A 303 -12.82 -1.05 22.57
C GLU A 303 -13.40 -1.68 23.85
N HIS A 304 -13.30 -3.00 23.99
CA HIS A 304 -13.79 -3.71 25.17
C HIS A 304 -12.95 -3.37 26.42
N LEU A 305 -11.62 -3.36 26.30
CA LEU A 305 -10.70 -3.04 27.39
C LEU A 305 -10.80 -1.58 27.83
N LYS A 306 -11.27 -0.65 26.99
CA LYS A 306 -11.57 0.73 27.42
C LYS A 306 -12.70 0.78 28.46
N LYS A 307 -13.59 -0.23 28.48
CA LYS A 307 -14.74 -0.31 29.39
C LYS A 307 -14.46 -1.14 30.64
N THR A 308 -13.27 -1.73 30.78
CA THR A 308 -12.90 -2.59 31.91
C THR A 308 -11.79 -1.97 32.75
N ASN A 309 -11.75 -2.33 34.04
CA ASN A 309 -10.72 -1.87 34.97
C ASN A 309 -9.31 -2.38 34.63
N LEU A 310 -9.20 -3.48 33.87
CA LEU A 310 -7.92 -4.00 33.36
C LEU A 310 -7.28 -3.09 32.29
N GLY A 311 -8.06 -2.19 31.69
CA GLY A 311 -7.60 -1.21 30.70
C GLY A 311 -7.33 0.19 31.26
N CYS A 312 -7.21 0.35 32.59
CA CYS A 312 -6.98 1.65 33.23
C CYS A 312 -5.78 2.42 32.65
N SER A 313 -4.72 1.70 32.24
CA SER A 313 -3.63 2.30 31.47
C SER A 313 -3.73 1.93 29.98
N ARG A 314 -3.45 2.91 29.10
CA ARG A 314 -3.40 2.68 27.64
C ARG A 314 -2.38 1.59 27.28
N SER A 315 -1.26 1.56 28.00
CA SER A 315 -0.18 0.58 27.81
C SER A 315 -0.66 -0.85 27.97
N TRP A 316 -1.33 -1.17 29.08
CA TRP A 316 -1.87 -2.51 29.36
C TRP A 316 -2.90 -2.94 28.32
N ARG A 317 -3.78 -2.01 27.93
CA ARG A 317 -4.79 -2.28 26.91
C ARG A 317 -4.17 -2.65 25.55
N ILE A 318 -3.18 -1.88 25.09
CA ILE A 318 -2.48 -2.14 23.83
C ILE A 318 -1.74 -3.48 23.88
N LEU A 319 -1.07 -3.78 25.00
CA LEU A 319 -0.36 -5.06 25.17
C LEU A 319 -1.29 -6.27 25.11
N ILE A 320 -2.40 -6.26 25.86
CA ILE A 320 -3.36 -7.37 25.88
C ILE A 320 -4.01 -7.55 24.50
N ALA A 321 -4.44 -6.45 23.87
CA ALA A 321 -5.06 -6.51 22.54
C ALA A 321 -4.10 -7.06 21.47
N ASN A 322 -2.83 -6.64 21.49
CA ASN A 322 -1.82 -7.12 20.56
C ASN A 322 -1.41 -8.56 20.83
N PHE A 323 -1.37 -8.97 22.10
CA PHE A 323 -1.05 -10.35 22.46
C PHE A 323 -2.05 -11.32 21.83
N VAL A 324 -3.35 -11.07 22.03
CA VAL A 324 -4.41 -11.91 21.45
C VAL A 324 -4.41 -11.83 19.92
N ALA A 325 -4.34 -10.63 19.35
CA ALA A 325 -4.36 -10.44 17.89
C ALA A 325 -3.17 -11.12 17.20
N THR A 326 -1.96 -11.01 17.76
CA THR A 326 -0.74 -11.65 17.22
C THR A 326 -0.79 -13.17 17.35
N SER A 327 -1.37 -13.67 18.45
CA SER A 327 -1.53 -15.11 18.65
C SER A 327 -2.48 -15.70 17.61
N LEU A 328 -3.62 -15.04 17.39
CA LEU A 328 -4.57 -15.44 16.35
C LEU A 328 -3.98 -15.31 14.94
N LEU A 329 -3.23 -14.24 14.66
CA LEU A 329 -2.52 -14.05 13.40
C LEU A 329 -1.62 -15.24 13.09
N CYS A 330 -0.72 -15.58 14.01
CA CYS A 330 0.25 -16.66 13.78
C CYS A 330 -0.46 -18.00 13.64
N LEU A 331 -1.45 -18.29 14.49
CA LEU A 331 -2.19 -19.54 14.43
C LEU A 331 -2.91 -19.70 13.08
N VAL A 332 -3.67 -18.69 12.65
CA VAL A 332 -4.44 -18.76 11.39
C VAL A 332 -3.51 -18.76 10.17
N ASN A 333 -2.53 -17.85 10.13
CA ASN A 333 -1.69 -17.70 8.95
C ASN A 333 -0.82 -18.93 8.70
N TYR A 334 -0.06 -19.40 9.71
CA TYR A 334 0.86 -20.52 9.51
C TYR A 334 0.12 -21.85 9.29
N SER A 335 -1.03 -22.06 9.96
CA SER A 335 -1.83 -23.28 9.74
C SER A 335 -2.42 -23.34 8.33
N LEU A 336 -2.99 -22.24 7.83
CA LEU A 336 -3.61 -22.21 6.51
C LEU A 336 -2.58 -22.13 5.39
N LEU A 337 -1.47 -21.43 5.57
CA LEU A 337 -0.47 -21.25 4.52
C LEU A 337 0.41 -22.49 4.35
N PHE A 338 0.84 -23.13 5.43
CA PHE A 338 1.81 -24.23 5.40
C PHE A 338 1.23 -25.62 5.72
N GLY A 339 -0.01 -25.70 6.20
CA GLY A 339 -0.65 -26.97 6.57
C GLY A 339 -0.64 -28.00 5.43
N GLY A 340 -0.10 -29.19 5.69
CA GLY A 340 -0.02 -30.25 4.67
C GLY A 340 1.04 -30.04 3.58
N ILE A 341 1.88 -29.00 3.68
CA ILE A 341 3.08 -28.84 2.83
C ILE A 341 4.33 -29.18 3.64
N TYR A 342 4.48 -28.59 4.83
CA TYR A 342 5.63 -28.80 5.71
C TYR A 342 5.26 -29.70 6.90
N PRO A 343 6.25 -30.42 7.48
CA PRO A 343 6.04 -31.19 8.70
C PRO A 343 5.64 -30.27 9.86
N TYR A 344 4.80 -30.79 10.75
CA TYR A 344 4.21 -30.03 11.86
C TYR A 344 5.25 -29.35 12.75
N GLU A 345 6.39 -30.01 12.99
CA GLU A 345 7.49 -29.48 13.80
C GLU A 345 8.08 -28.18 13.21
N GLN A 346 8.26 -28.13 11.88
CA GLN A 346 8.79 -26.93 11.21
C GLN A 346 7.78 -25.79 11.25
N ILE A 347 6.49 -26.08 11.03
CA ILE A 347 5.43 -25.09 11.11
C ILE A 347 5.34 -24.52 12.53
N PHE A 348 5.41 -25.37 13.54
CA PHE A 348 5.36 -24.96 14.95
C PHE A 348 6.54 -24.07 15.33
N ASN A 349 7.77 -24.44 14.93
CA ASN A 349 8.96 -23.63 15.17
C ASN A 349 8.87 -22.26 14.46
N LEU A 350 8.42 -22.21 13.21
CA LEU A 350 8.17 -20.96 12.48
C LEU A 350 7.11 -20.10 13.18
N THR A 351 6.04 -20.72 13.67
CA THR A 351 4.93 -20.05 14.36
C THR A 351 5.41 -19.40 15.66
N ILE A 352 6.15 -20.13 16.49
CA ILE A 352 6.67 -19.62 17.77
C ILE A 352 7.69 -18.51 17.52
N ASN A 353 8.67 -18.72 16.62
CA ASN A 353 9.69 -17.72 16.33
C ASN A 353 9.04 -16.42 15.82
N GLY A 354 8.08 -16.54 14.90
CA GLY A 354 7.31 -15.40 14.40
C GLY A 354 6.49 -14.70 15.49
N TRP A 355 5.87 -15.48 16.38
CA TRP A 355 5.06 -14.96 17.47
C TRP A 355 5.90 -14.20 18.52
N VAL A 356 7.00 -14.80 18.99
CA VAL A 356 7.94 -14.18 19.95
C VAL A 356 8.49 -12.88 19.37
N PHE A 357 8.91 -12.89 18.10
CA PHE A 357 9.42 -11.69 17.44
C PHE A 357 8.38 -10.57 17.41
N LYS A 358 7.14 -10.86 16.98
CA LYS A 358 6.07 -9.86 16.88
C LYS A 358 5.67 -9.30 18.25
N LEU A 359 5.67 -10.13 19.30
CA LEU A 359 5.43 -9.66 20.67
C LEU A 359 6.58 -8.80 21.19
N GLY A 360 7.83 -9.19 20.95
CA GLY A 360 9.01 -8.39 21.27
C GLY A 360 8.98 -7.03 20.58
N ALA A 361 8.68 -7.01 19.28
CA ALA A 361 8.50 -5.79 18.51
C ALA A 361 7.36 -4.90 19.06
N THR A 362 6.28 -5.51 19.56
CA THR A 362 5.18 -4.78 20.20
C THR A 362 5.62 -4.13 21.51
N LEU A 363 6.37 -4.85 22.35
CA LEU A 363 6.90 -4.32 23.61
C LEU A 363 7.85 -3.14 23.37
N LEU A 364 8.74 -3.27 22.38
CA LEU A 364 9.66 -2.20 21.97
C LEU A 364 8.94 -1.02 21.29
N GLY A 365 7.88 -1.30 20.53
CA GLY A 365 7.08 -0.29 19.85
C GLY A 365 6.10 0.47 20.76
N LEU A 366 5.74 -0.10 21.91
CA LEU A 366 4.80 0.51 22.86
C LEU A 366 5.15 1.95 23.26
N PRO A 367 6.39 2.29 23.70
CA PRO A 367 6.75 3.67 24.04
C PRO A 367 6.57 4.62 22.84
N ILE A 368 6.86 4.16 21.62
CA ILE A 368 6.70 4.93 20.39
C ILE A 368 5.22 5.21 20.13
N VAL A 369 4.35 4.21 20.27
CA VAL A 369 2.89 4.38 20.08
C VAL A 369 2.33 5.39 21.08
N LEU A 370 2.73 5.32 22.35
CA LEU A 370 2.27 6.25 23.39
C LEU A 370 2.78 7.67 23.16
N TRP A 371 4.03 7.81 22.71
CA TRP A 371 4.60 9.10 22.34
C TRP A 371 3.87 9.73 21.15
N LEU A 372 3.65 8.97 20.07
CA LEU A 372 2.89 9.40 18.89
C LEU A 372 1.46 9.76 19.26
N TYR A 373 0.81 8.97 20.12
CA TYR A 373 -0.51 9.27 20.62
C TYR A 373 -0.55 10.64 21.30
N ASN A 374 0.36 10.92 22.24
CA ASN A 374 0.38 12.20 22.94
C ASN A 374 0.64 13.39 22.02
N LEU A 375 1.47 13.19 20.98
CA LEU A 375 1.76 14.20 19.96
C LEU A 375 0.54 14.51 19.10
N PHE A 376 -0.14 13.48 18.60
CA PHE A 376 -1.29 13.64 17.71
C PHE A 376 -2.59 13.97 18.45
N TYR A 377 -2.74 13.55 19.71
CA TYR A 377 -3.93 13.83 20.51
C TYR A 377 -4.18 15.34 20.63
N LYS A 378 -3.11 16.13 20.86
CA LYS A 378 -3.18 17.59 20.90
C LYS A 378 -3.65 18.19 19.56
N GLN A 379 -3.17 17.65 18.44
CA GLN A 379 -3.54 18.11 17.11
C GLN A 379 -4.98 17.74 16.74
N ALA A 380 -5.39 16.50 17.08
CA ALA A 380 -6.73 16.00 16.83
C ALA A 380 -7.79 16.79 17.62
N GLN A 381 -7.56 17.11 18.90
CA GLN A 381 -8.48 17.96 19.69
C GLN A 381 -8.64 19.38 19.11
N CYS A 382 -7.56 20.00 18.63
CA CYS A 382 -7.64 21.30 17.97
C CYS A 382 -8.47 21.26 16.67
N GLN A 383 -8.35 20.20 15.87
CA GLN A 383 -9.16 20.04 14.66
C GLN A 383 -10.63 19.78 14.98
N PHE A 384 -10.94 18.86 15.91
CA PHE A 384 -12.33 18.55 16.26
C PHE A 384 -13.06 19.74 16.91
N SER A 385 -12.36 20.57 17.68
CA SER A 385 -12.93 21.79 18.26
C SER A 385 -13.20 22.89 17.22
N GLN A 386 -12.35 23.02 16.18
CA GLN A 386 -12.59 23.94 15.06
C GLN A 386 -13.77 23.50 14.20
N ILE A 387 -13.90 22.20 13.91
CA ILE A 387 -15.02 21.66 13.12
C ILE A 387 -16.35 21.90 13.86
N LYS A 388 -16.41 21.66 15.18
CA LYS A 388 -17.60 21.93 16.00
C LYS A 388 -17.99 23.41 16.06
N ARG A 389 -17.04 24.34 15.94
CA ARG A 389 -17.32 25.79 15.89
C ARG A 389 -17.80 26.28 14.52
N LEU A 390 -17.58 25.51 13.45
CA LEU A 390 -18.04 25.84 12.10
C LEU A 390 -19.41 25.21 11.79
N SER A 391 -19.85 24.24 12.60
CA SER A 391 -21.15 23.58 12.49
C SER A 391 -22.24 24.20 13.38
N HIS A 392 -21.89 25.17 14.23
CA HIS A 392 -22.79 26.02 15.02
C HIS A 392 -22.68 27.45 14.50
#